data_AF-A0A2N1Q0T3-F1
#
_entry.id   AF-A0A2N1Q0T3-F1
#
_cell.length_a   1.000
_cell.length_b   1.000
_cell.length_c   1.000
_cell.angle_alpha   90.00
_cell.angle_beta   90.00
_cell.angle_gamma   90.00
#
_symmetry.space_group_name_H-M   'P 1'
#
loop_
_entity.id
_entity.type
_entity.pdbx_description
1 polymer ?
#
loop_
_entity_poly.entity_id
_entity_poly.type
_entity_poly.pdbx_seq_one_letter_code
_entity_poly.pdbx_strand_id
1 'polypeptide(L)'
;MGKKDVLLKWHLEDPVDDFERNRNDIIYAYQNNRNPFIDHPEFVEKVYGPIVLSSTNNEQPFYMYTLSIEVHVDTYDVPSKKYIM
;
A
#
# COMPACT_ATOMS: atom_id res chain seq x y z
N MET A 1 2.70 -20.28 -3.24
CA MET A 1 2.02 -19.04 -3.68
C MET A 1 2.51 -17.88 -2.83
N GLY A 2 2.65 -16.68 -3.38
CA GLY A 2 3.07 -15.48 -2.63
C GLY A 2 2.01 -15.05 -1.62
N LYS A 3 2.42 -14.46 -0.49
CA LYS A 3 1.50 -13.93 0.53
C LYS A 3 0.98 -12.57 0.06
N LYS A 4 -0.34 -12.37 0.08
CA LYS A 4 -1.00 -11.11 -0.37
C LYS A 4 -0.35 -9.89 0.26
N ASP A 5 -0.16 -9.91 1.57
CA ASP A 5 0.37 -8.75 2.32
C ASP A 5 1.82 -8.41 1.93
N VAL A 6 2.61 -9.42 1.55
CA VAL A 6 3.98 -9.20 1.05
C VAL A 6 3.94 -8.54 -0.33
N LEU A 7 3.04 -8.97 -1.21
CA LEU A 7 2.90 -8.39 -2.55
C LEU A 7 2.38 -6.95 -2.48
N LEU A 8 1.43 -6.67 -1.59
CA LEU A 8 0.93 -5.30 -1.36
C LEU A 8 2.01 -4.39 -0.76
N LYS A 9 2.87 -4.94 0.11
CA LYS A 9 4.03 -4.21 0.63
C LYS A 9 5.01 -3.86 -0.49
N TRP A 10 5.39 -4.82 -1.33
CA TRP A 10 6.31 -4.59 -2.45
C TRP A 10 5.77 -3.58 -3.46
N HIS A 11 4.46 -3.62 -3.74
CA HIS A 11 3.79 -2.62 -4.60
C HIS A 11 3.97 -1.18 -4.09
N LEU A 12 4.02 -0.97 -2.77
CA LEU A 12 4.26 0.35 -2.19
C LEU A 12 5.75 0.73 -2.15
N GLU A 13 6.63 -0.25 -1.93
CA GLU A 13 8.08 -0.04 -1.85
C GLU A 13 8.72 0.22 -3.22
N ASP A 14 8.12 -0.27 -4.30
CA ASP A 14 8.61 -0.12 -5.67
C ASP A 14 7.50 0.42 -6.60
N PRO A 15 7.31 1.75 -6.66
CA PRO A 15 6.29 2.36 -7.49
C PRO A 15 6.57 2.19 -8.98
N VAL A 16 5.51 2.11 -9.78
CA VAL A 16 5.61 1.87 -11.22
C VAL A 16 6.46 2.91 -11.95
N ASP A 17 7.47 2.45 -12.70
CA ASP A 17 8.40 3.29 -13.44
C ASP A 17 8.13 3.37 -14.97
N ASP A 18 8.92 4.17 -15.67
CA ASP A 18 8.79 4.35 -17.14
C ASP A 18 9.18 3.09 -17.93
N PHE A 19 10.11 2.29 -17.40
CA PHE A 19 10.52 1.05 -18.04
C PHE A 19 9.38 0.03 -18.00
N GLU A 20 8.71 -0.08 -16.87
CA GLU A 20 7.54 -0.94 -16.68
C GLU A 20 6.36 -0.52 -17.56
N ARG A 21 6.10 0.79 -17.68
CA ARG A 21 5.09 1.33 -18.61
C ARG A 21 5.41 0.96 -20.05
N ASN A 22 6.64 1.22 -20.50
CA ASN A 22 7.07 0.87 -21.86
C ASN A 22 6.97 -0.65 -22.11
N ARG A 23 7.34 -1.46 -21.12
CA ARG A 23 7.19 -2.92 -21.21
C ARG A 23 5.72 -3.34 -21.31
N ASN A 24 4.81 -2.71 -20.57
CA ASN A 24 3.36 -2.98 -20.66
C ASN A 24 2.82 -2.67 -22.06
N ASP A 25 3.26 -1.58 -22.68
CA ASP A 25 2.87 -1.20 -24.05
C ASP A 25 3.37 -2.21 -25.10
N ILE A 26 4.64 -2.62 -25.00
CA ILE A 26 5.22 -3.63 -25.90
C ILE A 26 4.46 -4.95 -25.76
N ILE A 27 4.22 -5.41 -24.53
CA ILE A 27 3.50 -6.67 -24.29
C ILE A 27 2.06 -6.61 -24.80
N TYR A 28 1.38 -5.48 -24.60
CA TYR A 28 0.02 -5.27 -25.10
C TYR A 28 -0.06 -5.47 -26.62
N ALA A 29 0.94 -5.00 -27.38
CA ALA A 29 0.98 -5.20 -28.83
C ALA A 29 0.99 -6.68 -29.26
N TYR A 30 1.44 -7.59 -28.39
CA TYR A 30 1.46 -9.04 -28.65
C TYR A 30 0.27 -9.79 -28.04
N GLN A 31 -0.15 -9.42 -26.82
CA GLN A 31 -1.14 -10.18 -26.06
C GLN A 31 -2.55 -9.59 -26.13
N ASN A 32 -2.67 -8.33 -26.55
CA ASN A 32 -3.91 -7.58 -26.63
C ASN A 32 -4.67 -7.47 -25.28
N ASN A 33 -3.97 -7.57 -24.16
CA ASN A 33 -4.44 -7.20 -22.83
C ASN A 33 -3.35 -6.45 -22.05
N ARG A 34 -3.76 -5.55 -21.16
CA ARG A 34 -2.83 -4.73 -20.34
C ARG A 34 -2.88 -5.16 -18.88
N ASN A 35 -1.76 -4.99 -18.17
CA ASN A 35 -1.77 -5.09 -16.73
C ASN A 35 -2.33 -3.78 -16.13
N PRO A 36 -3.54 -3.80 -15.54
CA PRO A 36 -4.18 -2.59 -15.04
C PRO A 36 -3.45 -1.96 -13.84
N PHE A 37 -2.64 -2.73 -13.10
CA PHE A 37 -1.88 -2.20 -11.97
C PHE A 37 -0.63 -1.40 -12.39
N ILE A 38 -0.18 -1.55 -13.64
CA ILE A 38 0.87 -0.71 -14.24
C ILE A 38 0.27 0.60 -14.74
N ASP A 39 -0.91 0.54 -15.37
CA ASP A 39 -1.60 1.73 -15.89
C ASP A 39 -2.21 2.60 -14.78
N HIS A 40 -2.76 1.93 -13.75
CA HIS A 40 -3.51 2.52 -12.65
C HIS A 40 -3.09 1.87 -11.32
N PRO A 41 -1.93 2.23 -10.74
CA PRO A 41 -1.46 1.67 -9.47
C PRO A 41 -2.46 1.84 -8.32
N GLU A 42 -3.32 2.86 -8.37
CA GLU A 42 -4.36 3.11 -7.38
C GLU A 42 -5.48 2.05 -7.39
N PHE A 43 -5.57 1.22 -8.43
CA PHE A 43 -6.54 0.12 -8.47
C PHE A 43 -6.23 -0.95 -7.44
N VAL A 44 -4.99 -1.05 -6.96
CA VAL A 44 -4.62 -1.99 -5.90
C VAL A 44 -5.46 -1.72 -4.65
N GLU A 45 -5.60 -0.47 -4.22
CA GLU A 45 -6.43 -0.13 -3.06
C GLU A 45 -7.93 -0.31 -3.34
N LYS A 46 -8.38 0.01 -4.56
CA LYS A 46 -9.79 -0.17 -4.94
C LYS A 46 -10.23 -1.64 -4.92
N VAL A 47 -9.32 -2.55 -5.27
CA VAL A 47 -9.59 -3.99 -5.36
C VAL A 47 -9.36 -4.70 -4.03
N TYR A 48 -8.27 -4.38 -3.32
CA TYR A 48 -7.85 -5.11 -2.12
C TYR A 48 -8.19 -4.39 -0.80
N GLY A 49 -8.78 -3.20 -0.88
CA GLY A 49 -9.04 -2.32 0.26
C GLY A 49 -7.80 -1.53 0.68
N PRO A 50 -7.91 -0.72 1.75
CA PRO A 50 -6.78 0.03 2.28
C PRO A 50 -5.60 -0.90 2.55
N ILE A 51 -4.41 -0.53 2.05
CA ILE A 51 -3.20 -1.31 2.29
C ILE A 51 -2.74 -1.03 3.72
N VAL A 52 -3.04 -1.97 4.61
CA VAL A 52 -2.57 -1.94 5.99
C VAL A 52 -1.29 -2.76 6.08
N LEU A 53 -0.15 -2.08 6.13
CA LEU A 53 1.11 -2.72 6.47
C LEU A 53 1.13 -2.93 7.98
N SER A 54 0.87 -4.16 8.44
CA SER A 54 0.90 -4.46 9.86
C SER A 54 2.32 -4.29 10.40
N SER A 55 2.61 -3.16 11.05
CA SER A 55 3.67 -3.09 12.04
C SER A 55 3.20 -3.94 13.22
N THR A 56 3.82 -5.12 13.38
CA THR A 56 3.91 -5.94 14.60
C THR A 56 2.83 -5.75 15.68
N ASN A 57 2.13 -6.85 16.01
CA ASN A 57 1.20 -7.04 17.14
C ASN A 57 1.24 -5.92 18.22
N ASN A 58 0.16 -5.14 18.28
CA ASN A 58 -0.26 -4.19 19.34
C ASN A 58 0.02 -2.68 19.19
N GLU A 59 0.36 -2.15 18.02
CA GLU A 59 0.24 -0.69 17.79
C GLU A 59 -0.62 -0.35 16.57
N GLN A 60 -1.29 0.80 16.65
CA GLN A 60 -2.28 1.28 15.68
C GLN A 60 -1.70 1.24 14.25
N PRO A 61 -2.47 0.78 13.25
CA PRO A 61 -1.97 0.73 11.88
C PRO A 61 -1.66 2.15 11.38
N PHE A 62 -0.40 2.40 11.04
CA PHE A 62 -0.03 3.61 10.31
C PHE A 62 -0.58 3.50 8.89
N TYR A 63 -1.63 4.28 8.60
CA TYR A 63 -2.12 4.43 7.23
C TYR A 63 -1.08 5.22 6.43
N MET A 64 -0.40 4.54 5.50
CA MET A 64 0.59 5.17 4.63
C MET A 64 -0.09 5.84 3.43
N TYR A 65 -0.75 6.95 3.69
CA TYR A 65 -1.07 7.93 2.65
C TYR A 65 -0.84 9.33 3.20
N THR A 66 0.32 9.90 2.89
CA THR A 66 0.53 11.34 2.97
C THR A 66 1.17 11.83 1.67
N LEU A 67 0.34 12.36 0.76
CA LEU A 67 0.78 13.55 0.03
C LEU A 67 1.21 14.53 1.12
N SER A 68 2.43 15.05 1.07
CA SER A 68 3.13 15.77 2.13
C SER A 68 2.22 16.73 2.92
N ILE A 69 1.64 16.23 4.01
CA ILE A 69 1.03 17.04 5.05
C ILE A 69 1.82 16.65 6.29
N GLU A 70 2.68 17.56 6.75
CA GLU A 70 3.27 17.47 8.07
C GLU A 70 2.13 17.61 9.09
N VAL A 71 1.53 16.47 9.45
CA VAL A 71 0.69 16.41 10.64
C VAL A 71 1.66 16.42 11.82
N HIS A 72 1.79 17.58 12.45
CA HIS A 72 2.34 17.67 13.79
C HIS A 72 1.47 16.78 14.68
N VAL A 73 1.97 15.60 15.04
CA VAL A 73 1.27 14.69 15.93
C VAL A 73 1.35 15.29 17.33
N ASP A 74 0.34 16.07 17.69
CA ASP A 74 0.09 16.37 19.09
C ASP A 74 -0.17 15.03 19.77
N THR A 75 0.74 14.66 20.67
CA THR A 75 0.69 13.40 21.40
C THR A 75 -0.60 13.36 22.22
N TYR A 76 -1.59 12.57 21.79
CA TYR A 76 -2.75 12.26 22.61
C TYR A 76 -2.33 11.24 23.68
N ASP A 77 -2.39 11.66 24.94
CA ASP A 77 -2.11 10.83 26.11
C ASP A 77 -3.11 9.66 26.18
N VAL A 78 -2.61 8.43 26.16
CA VAL A 78 -3.44 7.22 26.23
C VAL A 78 -3.80 6.97 27.69
N PRO A 79 -5.07 7.01 28.10
CA PRO A 79 -5.42 6.82 29.51
C PRO A 79 -5.16 5.36 29.90
N SER A 80 -4.28 5.18 30.88
CA SER A 80 -3.92 3.87 31.43
C SER A 80 -5.16 3.03 31.79
N LYS A 81 -5.35 1.90 31.10
CA LYS A 81 -6.36 0.90 31.50
C LYS A 81 -5.87 0.23 32.78
N LYS A 82 -6.48 0.57 33.92
CA LYS A 82 -6.35 -0.20 35.16
C LYS A 82 -7.01 -1.57 34.96
N TYR A 83 -6.20 -2.63 34.90
CA TYR A 83 -6.71 -3.99 35.10
C TYR A 83 -7.05 -4.16 36.59
N ILE A 84 -8.30 -4.46 36.90
CA ILE A 84 -8.76 -4.84 38.24
C ILE A 84 -8.72 -6.38 38.28
N MET A 85 -8.02 -6.95 39.27
CA MET A 85 -8.06 -8.38 39.59
C MET A 85 -9.38 -8.76 40.26
#